data_AF-A0A7W1QXA0-F1
#
_entry.id   AF-A0A7W1QXA0-F1
#
_cell.length_a   1.000
_cell.length_b   1.000
_cell.length_c   1.000
_cell.angle_alpha   90.00
_cell.angle_beta   90.00
_cell.angle_gamma   90.00
#
_symmetry.space_group_name_H-M   'P 1'
#
loop_
_entity.id
_entity.type
_entity.pdbx_description
1 polymer ?
#
loop_
_entity_poly.entity_id
_entity_poly.type
_entity_poly.pdbx_seq_one_letter_code
_entity_poly.pdbx_strand_id
1 'polypeptide(L)'
;MKQKFSLIHKITAFLMLTAMFSPIFTVGANAQMMQKTSAKQLTEDQKILHVLNRLGFGAREGDVERVKAVGINKYIEQQLNPSSINDQTAEVKVKNLDVLKMSNEELFAKYPNQAAVLLAVAQKNGLNKGDMAQLKNKNKVKNDEMSKTDGAMMTDDKDKKNDGGNVPPLSEADRQKYQQEIAELYQKYKLGKPQQITQQLNASRIMRAVYSEKQLNEVMVDFWTNHFNVYANKAATRWFLPEYDRDVIRPNALGNFKDLLKATAKSSAMLFYLDNYQSVSPDAQMAGNNRGNNPNRRLNQTNQMNAQRREQLKKQYGLSDAELDARIKQNQQNPKQPKRMQRGINENYAREIMELHTLGVEGGYTQNDIKEVARAFTGWTIVDPRGYRRTFASVANGTEDK
;
A
#
# COMPACT_ATOMS: atom_id res chain seq x y z
N MET A 1 -28.19 65.36 32.87
CA MET A 1 -28.08 64.72 34.20
C MET A 1 -26.78 63.91 34.25
N LYS A 2 -25.76 64.38 34.97
CA LYS A 2 -24.48 63.66 35.15
C LYS A 2 -24.59 62.83 36.44
N GLN A 3 -24.67 61.50 36.33
CA GLN A 3 -24.48 60.65 37.51
C GLN A 3 -22.99 60.67 37.91
N LYS A 4 -22.72 61.17 39.11
CA LYS A 4 -21.39 61.15 39.72
C LYS A 4 -21.13 59.73 40.25
N PHE A 5 -20.33 58.95 39.53
CA PHE A 5 -19.76 57.73 40.09
C PHE A 5 -18.77 58.10 41.21
N SER A 6 -18.98 57.51 42.39
CA SER A 6 -18.16 57.67 43.60
C SER A 6 -16.69 57.32 43.34
N LEU A 7 -15.80 58.08 43.99
CA LEU A 7 -14.34 57.91 43.96
C LEU A 7 -13.89 56.47 44.27
N ILE A 8 -14.69 55.74 45.05
CA ILE A 8 -14.44 54.35 45.46
C ILE A 8 -14.53 53.37 44.29
N HIS A 9 -15.45 53.59 43.33
CA HIS A 9 -15.61 52.73 42.14
C HIS A 9 -14.52 52.97 41.09
N LYS A 10 -13.93 54.17 41.05
CA LYS A 10 -12.80 54.48 40.15
C LYS A 10 -11.48 53.90 40.68
N ILE A 11 -11.31 53.84 42.00
CA ILE A 11 -10.14 53.23 42.64
C ILE A 11 -10.17 51.69 42.51
N THR A 12 -11.34 51.04 42.61
CA THR A 12 -11.46 49.59 42.40
C THR A 12 -11.29 49.18 40.94
N ALA A 13 -11.74 49.97 39.97
CA ALA A 13 -11.50 49.70 38.55
C ALA A 13 -10.04 49.92 38.12
N PHE A 14 -9.32 50.85 38.77
CA PHE A 14 -7.89 51.08 38.49
C PHE A 14 -6.99 50.00 39.11
N LEU A 15 -7.31 49.52 40.33
CA LEU A 15 -6.58 48.43 41.00
C LEU A 15 -6.74 47.06 40.31
N MET A 16 -7.85 46.82 39.60
CA MET A 16 -8.00 45.60 38.79
C MET A 16 -7.34 45.69 37.40
N LEU A 17 -7.09 46.89 36.87
CA LEU A 17 -6.46 47.06 35.55
C LEU A 17 -4.93 47.10 35.61
N THR A 18 -4.32 47.47 36.75
CA THR A 18 -2.86 47.41 36.95
C THR A 18 -2.35 46.03 37.39
N ALA A 19 -3.25 45.08 37.70
CA ALA A 19 -2.87 43.70 38.02
C ALA A 19 -2.65 42.81 36.77
N MET A 20 -2.89 43.31 35.55
CA MET A 20 -2.73 42.53 34.31
C MET A 20 -1.67 43.04 33.33
N PHE A 21 -0.96 44.13 33.63
CA PHE A 21 0.18 44.61 32.85
C PHE A 21 1.15 45.34 33.78
N SER A 22 2.08 44.68 34.46
CA SER A 22 3.46 44.39 33.99
C SER A 22 4.38 44.44 35.24
N PRO A 23 5.70 44.19 35.13
CA PRO A 23 6.39 42.97 34.77
C PRO A 23 7.28 42.50 35.94
N ILE A 24 7.24 41.22 36.27
CA ILE A 24 8.23 40.58 37.14
C ILE A 24 8.58 39.26 36.41
N PHE A 25 9.60 39.16 35.55
CA PHE A 25 10.98 39.68 35.67
C PHE A 25 11.63 39.39 37.03
N THR A 26 11.30 38.25 37.66
CA THR A 26 12.11 37.61 38.72
C THR A 26 12.33 36.11 38.46
N VAL A 27 12.48 35.73 37.19
CA VAL A 27 13.24 34.51 36.82
C VAL A 27 14.47 34.87 35.98
N GLY A 28 14.79 36.17 35.87
CA GLY A 28 15.98 36.69 35.19
C GLY A 28 17.21 36.86 36.08
N ALA A 29 17.11 36.66 37.40
CA ALA A 29 18.22 36.83 38.35
C ALA A 29 18.84 35.50 38.84
N ASN A 30 18.43 34.36 38.28
CA ASN A 30 19.12 33.07 38.45
C ASN A 30 19.72 32.53 37.14
N ALA A 31 19.49 33.19 36.00
CA ALA A 31 20.07 32.77 34.72
C ALA A 31 21.59 33.00 34.63
N GLN A 32 22.14 33.91 35.45
CA GLN A 32 23.60 34.14 35.54
C GLN A 32 24.29 33.25 36.58
N MET A 33 23.55 32.44 37.34
CA MET A 33 24.07 31.42 38.26
C MET A 33 23.65 29.99 37.89
N MET A 34 23.17 29.76 36.66
CA MET A 34 23.48 28.47 36.03
C MET A 34 24.96 28.52 35.69
N GLN A 35 25.78 28.08 36.64
CA GLN A 35 27.13 27.60 36.36
C GLN A 35 27.06 26.92 35.01
N LYS A 36 27.88 27.39 34.07
CA LYS A 36 28.14 26.70 32.81
C LYS A 36 28.64 25.32 33.23
N THR A 37 27.72 24.37 33.43
CA THR A 37 28.05 23.01 33.81
C THR A 37 28.89 22.55 32.64
N SER A 38 30.20 22.48 32.84
CA SER A 38 31.10 21.88 31.89
C SER A 38 30.42 20.58 31.47
N ALA A 39 29.99 20.51 30.21
CA ALA A 39 29.23 19.36 29.74
C ALA A 39 30.11 18.15 30.05
N LYS A 40 29.68 17.32 31.01
CA LYS A 40 30.50 16.24 31.56
C LYS A 40 30.97 15.40 30.38
N GLN A 41 32.29 15.39 30.15
CA GLN A 41 32.85 14.70 29.00
C GLN A 41 32.51 13.21 29.14
N LEU A 42 31.88 12.66 28.10
CA LEU A 42 31.42 11.28 28.11
C LEU A 42 32.63 10.34 28.29
N THR A 43 32.46 9.30 29.11
CA THR A 43 33.42 8.19 29.17
C THR A 43 33.44 7.46 27.82
N GLU A 44 34.49 6.68 27.55
CA GLU A 44 34.57 5.89 26.31
C GLU A 44 33.36 4.96 26.15
N ASP A 45 32.95 4.27 27.21
CA ASP A 45 31.75 3.42 27.22
C ASP A 45 30.49 4.20 26.88
N GLN A 46 30.34 5.41 27.42
CA GLN A 46 29.20 6.28 27.12
C GLN A 46 29.20 6.75 25.66
N LYS A 47 30.38 7.02 25.08
CA LYS A 47 30.49 7.36 23.65
C LYS A 47 30.12 6.17 22.78
N ILE A 48 30.59 4.97 23.11
CA ILE A 48 30.29 3.74 22.39
C ILE A 48 28.78 3.44 22.44
N LEU A 49 28.19 3.49 23.63
CA LEU A 49 26.75 3.33 23.80
C LEU A 49 25.96 4.38 23.02
N HIS A 50 26.42 5.64 23.00
CA HIS A 50 25.80 6.68 22.21
C HIS A 50 25.83 6.33 20.71
N VAL A 51 26.97 5.88 20.18
CA VAL A 51 27.11 5.47 18.77
C VAL A 51 26.21 4.28 18.44
N LEU A 52 26.19 3.24 19.27
CA LEU A 52 25.33 2.06 19.08
C LEU A 52 23.84 2.41 19.08
N ASN A 53 23.42 3.36 19.92
CA ASN A 53 22.04 3.84 19.96
C ASN A 53 21.66 4.78 18.80
N ARG A 54 22.65 5.38 18.13
CA ARG A 54 22.42 6.32 17.02
C ARG A 54 22.56 5.69 15.65
N LEU A 55 23.41 4.68 15.53
CA LEU A 55 23.68 3.96 14.29
C LEU A 55 23.06 2.56 14.25
N GLY A 56 22.28 2.18 15.26
CA GLY A 56 21.63 0.88 15.33
C GLY A 56 20.39 0.90 16.19
N PHE A 57 19.83 -0.28 16.46
CA PHE A 57 18.66 -0.44 17.34
C PHE A 57 19.01 -0.40 18.84
N GLY A 58 20.23 0.03 19.16
CA GLY A 58 20.81 0.03 20.50
C GLY A 58 21.85 -1.06 20.70
N ALA A 59 22.52 -1.00 21.85
CA ALA A 59 23.56 -1.95 22.21
C ALA A 59 22.98 -3.33 22.57
N ARG A 60 23.49 -4.38 21.92
CA ARG A 60 23.25 -5.79 22.28
C ARG A 60 24.37 -6.28 23.20
N GLU A 61 24.18 -7.47 23.75
CA GLU A 61 25.21 -8.15 24.53
C GLU A 61 26.52 -8.28 23.73
N GLY A 62 27.63 -7.82 24.32
CA GLY A 62 28.96 -7.84 23.70
C GLY A 62 29.24 -6.72 22.68
N ASP A 63 28.26 -5.88 22.32
CA ASP A 63 28.49 -4.79 21.34
C ASP A 63 29.48 -3.75 21.86
N VAL A 64 29.41 -3.40 23.14
CA VAL A 64 30.31 -2.38 23.72
C VAL A 64 31.75 -2.86 23.67
N GLU A 65 32.02 -4.09 24.09
CA GLU A 65 33.34 -4.71 24.10
C GLU A 65 33.90 -4.83 22.68
N ARG A 66 33.05 -5.23 21.72
CA ARG A 66 33.40 -5.33 20.30
C ARG A 66 33.77 -3.97 19.71
N VAL A 67 32.98 -2.92 19.97
CA VAL A 67 33.30 -1.57 19.49
C VAL A 67 34.54 -1.02 20.19
N LYS A 68 34.78 -1.32 21.47
CA LYS A 68 36.05 -0.98 22.15
C LYS A 68 37.24 -1.61 21.44
N ALA A 69 37.15 -2.89 21.07
CA ALA A 69 38.22 -3.61 20.41
C ALA A 69 38.52 -3.11 18.99
N VAL A 70 37.48 -2.73 18.23
CA VAL A 70 37.61 -2.23 16.84
C VAL A 70 37.94 -0.73 16.79
N GLY A 71 37.49 0.03 17.79
CA GLY A 71 37.51 1.49 17.84
C GLY A 71 36.28 2.11 17.18
N ILE A 72 35.76 3.19 17.78
CA ILE A 72 34.53 3.88 17.34
C ILE A 72 34.60 4.28 15.86
N ASN A 73 35.69 4.93 15.42
CA ASN A 73 35.79 5.44 14.05
C ASN A 73 35.72 4.32 13.01
N LYS A 74 36.41 3.20 13.27
CA LYS A 74 36.42 2.04 12.39
C LYS A 74 35.05 1.34 12.38
N TYR A 75 34.37 1.28 13.53
CA TYR A 75 33.00 0.78 13.58
C TYR A 75 32.05 1.65 12.73
N ILE A 76 32.13 2.98 12.85
CA ILE A 76 31.33 3.90 12.03
C ILE A 76 31.62 3.69 10.53
N GLU A 77 32.89 3.61 10.15
CA GLU A 77 33.29 3.36 8.77
C GLU A 77 32.74 2.04 8.22
N GLN A 78 32.74 0.97 9.03
CA GLN A 78 32.11 -0.30 8.66
C GLN A 78 30.60 -0.15 8.45
N GLN A 79 29.89 0.55 9.35
CA GLN A 79 28.45 0.76 9.25
C GLN A 79 28.07 1.59 8.00
N LEU A 80 28.89 2.55 7.62
CA LEU A 80 28.72 3.32 6.38
C LEU A 80 29.05 2.51 5.11
N ASN A 81 29.81 1.42 5.24
CA ASN A 81 30.20 0.53 4.16
C ASN A 81 29.72 -0.91 4.43
N PRO A 82 28.39 -1.18 4.39
CA PRO A 82 27.83 -2.46 4.83
C PRO A 82 28.38 -3.66 4.06
N SER A 83 28.82 -3.50 2.81
CA SER A 83 29.47 -4.58 2.04
C SER A 83 30.76 -5.12 2.67
N SER A 84 31.39 -4.35 3.57
CA SER A 84 32.57 -4.76 4.34
C SER A 84 32.23 -5.66 5.54
N ILE A 85 30.95 -5.73 5.93
CA ILE A 85 30.49 -6.46 7.11
C ILE A 85 29.99 -7.85 6.70
N ASN A 86 30.54 -8.89 7.34
CA ASN A 86 30.01 -10.24 7.23
C ASN A 86 28.69 -10.35 7.99
N ASP A 87 27.61 -10.67 7.27
CA ASP A 87 26.25 -10.72 7.82
C ASP A 87 25.60 -12.11 7.71
N GLN A 88 26.42 -13.15 7.62
CA GLN A 88 25.97 -14.53 7.41
C GLN A 88 24.98 -15.00 8.49
N THR A 89 25.14 -14.55 9.74
CA THR A 89 24.22 -14.90 10.83
C THR A 89 22.79 -14.44 10.55
N ALA A 90 22.61 -13.18 10.11
CA ALA A 90 21.29 -12.67 9.74
C ALA A 90 20.72 -13.39 8.53
N GLU A 91 21.55 -13.65 7.51
CA GLU A 91 21.12 -14.38 6.31
C GLU A 91 20.64 -15.80 6.64
N VAL A 92 21.32 -16.51 7.55
CA VAL A 92 20.87 -17.82 8.03
C VAL A 92 19.51 -17.74 8.76
N LYS A 93 19.24 -16.66 9.50
CA LYS A 93 17.99 -16.48 10.25
C LYS A 93 16.79 -16.21 9.34
N VAL A 94 17.01 -15.52 8.22
CA VAL A 94 15.94 -15.20 7.26
C VAL A 94 15.82 -16.20 6.10
N LYS A 95 16.74 -17.17 5.98
CA LYS A 95 16.82 -18.06 4.81
C LYS A 95 15.53 -18.82 4.48
N ASN A 96 14.74 -19.15 5.50
CA ASN A 96 13.47 -19.92 5.40
C ASN A 96 12.23 -19.02 5.25
N LEU A 97 12.42 -17.70 5.10
CA LEU A 97 11.35 -16.75 4.80
C LEU A 97 11.22 -16.64 3.27
N ASP A 98 10.63 -17.67 2.66
CA ASP A 98 10.63 -17.84 1.20
C ASP A 98 10.01 -16.65 0.45
N VAL A 99 9.06 -15.93 1.05
CA VAL A 99 8.40 -14.78 0.41
C VAL A 99 9.39 -13.67 0.03
N LEU A 100 10.54 -13.58 0.70
CA LEU A 100 11.57 -12.58 0.41
C LEU A 100 12.23 -12.82 -0.95
N LYS A 101 12.16 -14.05 -1.47
CA LYS A 101 12.86 -14.47 -2.70
C LYS A 101 11.92 -14.59 -3.89
N MET A 102 10.61 -14.62 -3.66
CA MET A 102 9.62 -14.78 -4.72
C MET A 102 9.43 -13.50 -5.53
N SER A 103 9.06 -13.67 -6.80
CA SER A 103 8.46 -12.66 -7.66
C SER A 103 7.00 -12.39 -7.29
N ASN A 104 6.42 -11.32 -7.82
CA ASN A 104 5.01 -10.99 -7.60
C ASN A 104 4.08 -12.08 -8.13
N GLU A 105 4.41 -12.65 -9.29
CA GLU A 105 3.68 -13.72 -9.94
C GLU A 105 3.68 -15.00 -9.09
N GLU A 106 4.85 -15.39 -8.57
CA GLU A 106 4.97 -16.52 -7.65
C GLU A 106 4.17 -16.26 -6.37
N LEU A 107 4.19 -15.03 -5.83
CA LEU A 107 3.38 -14.68 -4.67
C LEU A 107 1.87 -14.74 -4.98
N PHE A 108 1.43 -14.30 -6.16
CA PHE A 108 0.03 -14.41 -6.59
C PHE A 108 -0.43 -15.86 -6.72
N ALA A 109 0.45 -16.74 -7.22
CA ALA A 109 0.19 -18.17 -7.37
C ALA A 109 0.19 -18.90 -6.02
N LYS A 110 1.20 -18.65 -5.19
CA LYS A 110 1.46 -19.39 -3.95
C LYS A 110 0.61 -18.92 -2.77
N TYR A 111 0.29 -17.62 -2.74
CA TYR A 111 -0.51 -16.99 -1.69
C TYR A 111 -1.75 -16.31 -2.31
N PRO A 112 -2.65 -17.07 -2.96
CA PRO A 112 -3.75 -16.48 -3.68
C PRO A 112 -4.76 -15.82 -2.77
N ASN A 113 -5.42 -14.79 -3.29
CA ASN A 113 -6.61 -14.27 -2.62
C ASN A 113 -7.79 -15.25 -2.79
N GLN A 114 -8.84 -15.07 -1.98
CA GLN A 114 -10.03 -15.91 -2.07
C GLN A 114 -10.70 -15.84 -3.46
N ALA A 115 -10.65 -14.70 -4.14
CA ALA A 115 -11.26 -14.56 -5.45
C ALA A 115 -10.60 -15.46 -6.51
N ALA A 116 -9.28 -15.62 -6.48
CA ALA A 116 -8.53 -16.46 -7.40
C ALA A 116 -8.81 -17.95 -7.16
N VAL A 117 -8.89 -18.37 -5.89
CA VAL A 117 -9.25 -19.75 -5.55
C VAL A 117 -10.69 -20.07 -5.95
N LEU A 118 -11.63 -19.15 -5.69
CA LEU A 118 -13.02 -19.31 -6.13
C LEU A 118 -13.14 -19.33 -7.66
N LEU A 119 -12.34 -18.53 -8.36
CA LEU A 119 -12.31 -18.54 -9.82
C LEU A 119 -11.85 -19.90 -10.37
N ALA A 120 -10.84 -20.53 -9.74
CA ALA A 120 -10.39 -21.87 -10.13
C ALA A 120 -11.52 -22.90 -10.00
N VAL A 121 -12.21 -22.92 -8.85
CA VAL A 121 -13.34 -23.82 -8.60
C VAL A 121 -14.51 -23.54 -9.56
N ALA A 122 -14.79 -22.28 -9.82
CA ALA A 122 -15.84 -21.87 -10.73
C ALA A 122 -15.57 -22.30 -12.17
N GLN A 123 -14.34 -22.14 -12.65
CA GLN A 123 -13.94 -22.57 -13.99
C GLN A 123 -14.04 -24.09 -14.14
N LYS A 124 -13.61 -24.85 -13.12
CA LYS A 124 -13.71 -26.31 -13.11
C LYS A 124 -15.15 -26.82 -13.11
N ASN A 125 -16.06 -26.13 -12.42
CA ASN A 125 -17.45 -26.58 -12.21
C ASN A 125 -18.48 -25.81 -13.05
N GLY A 126 -18.07 -24.92 -13.96
CA GLY A 126 -18.98 -24.13 -14.80
C GLY A 126 -19.83 -23.11 -14.04
N LEU A 127 -19.36 -22.62 -12.89
CA LEU A 127 -20.12 -21.72 -12.01
C LEU A 127 -20.14 -20.29 -12.53
N ASN A 128 -21.24 -19.59 -12.26
CA ASN A 128 -21.40 -18.18 -12.58
C ASN A 128 -20.93 -17.25 -11.44
N LYS A 129 -20.98 -15.92 -11.66
CA LYS A 129 -20.56 -14.93 -10.65
C LYS A 129 -21.43 -14.93 -9.39
N GLY A 130 -22.73 -15.20 -9.53
CA GLY A 130 -23.66 -15.33 -8.42
C GLY A 130 -23.29 -16.50 -7.51
N ASP A 131 -23.01 -17.66 -8.10
CA ASP A 131 -22.57 -18.86 -7.37
C ASP A 131 -21.27 -18.59 -6.59
N MET A 132 -20.29 -17.95 -7.25
CA MET A 132 -19.04 -17.54 -6.59
C MET A 132 -19.27 -16.58 -5.42
N ALA A 133 -20.25 -15.66 -5.51
CA ALA A 133 -20.56 -14.73 -4.44
C ALA A 133 -21.13 -15.45 -3.20
N GLN A 134 -21.90 -16.52 -3.40
CA GLN A 134 -22.46 -17.33 -2.33
C GLN A 134 -21.40 -18.19 -1.62
N LEU A 135 -20.29 -18.52 -2.29
CA LEU A 135 -19.14 -19.23 -1.71
C LEU A 135 -18.18 -18.32 -0.94
N LYS A 136 -18.37 -16.99 -1.00
CA LYS A 136 -17.59 -16.07 -0.18
C LYS A 136 -18.02 -16.21 1.27
N ASN A 137 -17.05 -16.55 2.12
CA ASN A 137 -17.26 -16.71 3.56
C ASN A 137 -17.83 -15.42 4.19
N LYS A 138 -19.00 -15.49 4.84
CA LYS A 138 -19.74 -14.34 5.40
C LYS A 138 -18.98 -13.53 6.46
N ASN A 139 -17.91 -14.08 7.04
CA ASN A 139 -17.09 -13.39 8.06
C ASN A 139 -16.37 -12.13 7.55
N LYS A 140 -16.46 -11.81 6.25
CA LYS A 140 -15.78 -10.65 5.65
C LYS A 140 -16.54 -9.33 5.75
N VAL A 141 -17.86 -9.34 5.99
CA VAL A 141 -18.67 -8.10 6.00
C VAL A 141 -18.22 -7.13 7.11
N LYS A 142 -17.69 -7.62 8.25
CA LYS A 142 -17.19 -6.75 9.34
C LYS A 142 -15.84 -6.09 9.07
N ASN A 143 -14.94 -6.71 8.30
CA ASN A 143 -13.59 -6.15 8.10
C ASN A 143 -13.56 -5.09 6.99
N ASP A 144 -14.47 -5.16 6.02
CA ASP A 144 -14.56 -4.14 4.95
C ASP A 144 -15.23 -2.84 5.45
N GLU A 145 -15.90 -2.85 6.61
CA GLU A 145 -16.44 -1.64 7.26
C GLU A 145 -15.40 -0.90 8.11
N MET A 146 -14.43 -1.61 8.70
CA MET A 146 -13.38 -1.02 9.55
C MET A 146 -12.25 -0.36 8.76
N SER A 147 -12.21 -0.53 7.43
CA SER A 147 -11.29 0.19 6.52
C SER A 147 -11.73 1.64 6.25
N LYS A 148 -12.89 2.08 6.76
CA LYS A 148 -13.42 3.43 6.50
C LYS A 148 -12.97 4.50 7.50
N THR A 149 -12.33 4.13 8.61
CA THR A 149 -12.14 5.05 9.75
C THR A 149 -10.79 5.72 9.88
N ASP A 150 -9.74 5.31 9.18
CA ASP A 150 -8.43 5.98 9.29
C ASP A 150 -7.93 6.42 7.92
N GLY A 151 -8.12 7.70 7.57
CA GLY A 151 -7.38 8.42 6.52
C GLY A 151 -7.27 7.77 5.14
N ALA A 152 -8.04 6.73 4.84
CA ALA A 152 -7.87 5.91 3.66
C ALA A 152 -8.31 6.72 2.43
N MET A 153 -7.31 7.23 1.70
CA MET A 153 -7.48 7.80 0.37
C MET A 153 -8.42 6.90 -0.44
N MET A 154 -9.53 7.51 -0.88
CA MET A 154 -10.71 6.88 -1.46
C MET A 154 -10.33 5.80 -2.47
N THR A 155 -10.45 4.53 -2.08
CA THR A 155 -10.50 3.47 -3.08
C THR A 155 -11.90 3.47 -3.65
N ASP A 156 -11.98 3.83 -4.93
CA ASP A 156 -13.19 3.76 -5.72
C ASP A 156 -13.51 2.28 -6.03
N ASP A 157 -13.72 1.46 -4.99
CA ASP A 157 -14.24 0.09 -5.13
C ASP A 157 -15.75 0.18 -5.40
N LYS A 158 -16.06 0.73 -6.59
CA LYS A 158 -17.41 0.86 -7.18
C LYS A 158 -18.00 -0.50 -7.60
N ASP A 159 -17.39 -1.61 -7.22
CA ASP A 159 -17.92 -2.96 -7.40
C ASP A 159 -19.06 -3.31 -6.39
N LYS A 160 -19.53 -2.36 -5.58
CA LYS A 160 -20.83 -2.45 -4.88
C LYS A 160 -22.03 -2.11 -5.79
N LYS A 161 -22.05 -2.66 -7.01
CA LYS A 161 -23.29 -2.72 -7.78
C LYS A 161 -23.97 -4.07 -7.57
N ASN A 162 -25.27 -3.94 -7.35
CA ASN A 162 -26.25 -4.97 -7.08
C ASN A 162 -26.36 -5.90 -8.30
N ASP A 163 -25.42 -6.82 -8.44
CA ASP A 163 -25.40 -7.81 -9.53
C ASP A 163 -26.02 -9.15 -9.11
N GLY A 164 -26.61 -9.20 -7.89
CA GLY A 164 -27.49 -10.27 -7.46
C GLY A 164 -28.83 -10.18 -8.18
N GLY A 165 -28.83 -10.44 -9.49
CA GLY A 165 -30.02 -11.00 -10.12
C GLY A 165 -30.48 -12.21 -9.30
N ASN A 166 -31.77 -12.54 -9.33
CA ASN A 166 -32.41 -13.60 -8.55
C ASN A 166 -31.82 -14.99 -8.92
N VAL A 167 -30.57 -15.26 -8.54
CA VAL A 167 -29.87 -16.52 -8.73
C VAL A 167 -30.26 -17.40 -7.55
N PRO A 168 -30.86 -18.59 -7.79
CA PRO A 168 -31.19 -19.51 -6.72
C PRO A 168 -29.97 -19.78 -5.83
N PRO A 169 -30.17 -19.93 -4.50
CA PRO A 169 -29.08 -20.30 -3.63
C PRO A 169 -28.53 -21.69 -4.01
N LEU A 170 -27.20 -21.83 -4.01
CA LEU A 170 -26.51 -23.11 -4.12
C LEU A 170 -27.05 -24.07 -3.06
N SER A 171 -27.25 -25.33 -3.47
CA SER A 171 -27.67 -26.37 -2.53
C SER A 171 -26.63 -26.53 -1.41
N GLU A 172 -27.04 -27.06 -0.27
CA GLU A 172 -26.11 -27.34 0.82
C GLU A 172 -25.05 -28.39 0.43
N ALA A 173 -25.44 -29.39 -0.35
CA ALA A 173 -24.54 -30.38 -0.92
C ALA A 173 -23.47 -29.74 -1.84
N ASP A 174 -23.87 -28.82 -2.73
CA ASP A 174 -22.93 -28.12 -3.61
C ASP A 174 -21.96 -27.23 -2.82
N ARG A 175 -22.47 -26.55 -1.78
CA ARG A 175 -21.62 -25.71 -0.91
C ARG A 175 -20.56 -26.54 -0.18
N GLN A 176 -20.93 -27.69 0.37
CA GLN A 176 -20.00 -28.60 1.03
C GLN A 176 -18.97 -29.16 0.04
N LYS A 177 -19.42 -29.60 -1.14
CA LYS A 177 -18.55 -30.06 -2.22
C LYS A 177 -17.51 -29.00 -2.60
N TYR A 178 -17.92 -27.77 -2.87
CA TYR A 178 -16.99 -26.71 -3.26
C TYR A 178 -16.06 -26.27 -2.13
N GLN A 179 -16.50 -26.32 -0.87
CA GLN A 179 -15.61 -26.09 0.27
C GLN A 179 -14.53 -27.17 0.39
N GLN A 180 -14.88 -28.44 0.16
CA GLN A 180 -13.92 -29.54 0.11
C GLN A 180 -12.93 -29.35 -1.05
N GLU A 181 -13.40 -29.01 -2.26
CA GLU A 181 -12.53 -28.73 -3.41
C GLU A 181 -11.56 -27.57 -3.13
N ILE A 182 -12.02 -26.51 -2.45
CA ILE A 182 -11.14 -25.42 -2.00
C ILE A 182 -10.05 -25.96 -1.08
N ALA A 183 -10.41 -26.76 -0.07
CA ALA A 183 -9.45 -27.34 0.86
C ALA A 183 -8.43 -28.25 0.15
N GLU A 184 -8.88 -29.05 -0.82
CA GLU A 184 -8.00 -29.87 -1.67
C GLU A 184 -7.03 -29.02 -2.48
N LEU A 185 -7.45 -27.88 -3.04
CA LEU A 185 -6.55 -26.96 -3.76
C LEU A 185 -5.46 -26.42 -2.83
N TYR A 186 -5.81 -26.04 -1.59
CA TYR A 186 -4.82 -25.60 -0.59
C TYR A 186 -3.78 -26.67 -0.29
N GLN A 187 -4.19 -27.94 -0.17
CA GLN A 187 -3.27 -29.05 0.08
C GLN A 187 -2.43 -29.39 -1.16
N LYS A 188 -3.08 -29.60 -2.31
CA LYS A 188 -2.46 -30.00 -3.57
C LYS A 188 -1.36 -29.04 -4.01
N TYR A 189 -1.63 -27.74 -3.96
CA TYR A 189 -0.67 -26.70 -4.37
C TYR A 189 0.15 -26.13 -3.21
N LYS A 190 -0.05 -26.65 -1.98
CA LYS A 190 0.59 -26.17 -0.75
C LYS A 190 0.44 -24.65 -0.61
N LEU A 191 -0.79 -24.15 -0.74
CA LEU A 191 -1.07 -22.72 -0.80
C LEU A 191 -0.94 -22.09 0.58
N GLY A 192 -0.35 -20.89 0.61
CA GLY A 192 -0.34 -20.04 1.78
C GLY A 192 -1.52 -19.08 1.82
N LYS A 193 -1.73 -18.48 2.98
CA LYS A 193 -2.67 -17.36 3.15
C LYS A 193 -1.95 -16.04 2.86
N PRO A 194 -2.57 -15.06 2.18
CA PRO A 194 -1.92 -13.78 1.87
C PRO A 194 -1.34 -13.04 3.09
N GLN A 195 -1.92 -13.23 4.28
CA GLN A 195 -1.41 -12.67 5.54
C GLN A 195 0.00 -13.16 5.88
N GLN A 196 0.39 -14.35 5.42
CA GLN A 196 1.72 -14.91 5.67
C GLN A 196 2.82 -14.10 4.98
N ILE A 197 2.51 -13.40 3.87
CA ILE A 197 3.46 -12.52 3.18
C ILE A 197 3.94 -11.42 4.14
N THR A 198 2.99 -10.69 4.74
CA THR A 198 3.31 -9.59 5.66
C THR A 198 3.89 -10.10 6.98
N GLN A 199 3.45 -11.28 7.45
CA GLN A 199 4.02 -11.90 8.65
C GLN A 199 5.50 -12.25 8.46
N GLN A 200 5.87 -12.85 7.33
CA GLN A 200 7.25 -13.18 7.03
C GLN A 200 8.09 -11.92 6.76
N LEU A 201 7.54 -10.90 6.10
CA LEU A 201 8.25 -9.63 5.92
C LEU A 201 8.54 -8.96 7.28
N ASN A 202 7.57 -8.90 8.19
CA ASN A 202 7.77 -8.37 9.54
C ASN A 202 8.77 -9.21 10.34
N ALA A 203 8.69 -10.54 10.25
CA ALA A 203 9.66 -11.44 10.87
C ALA A 203 11.07 -11.16 10.36
N SER A 204 11.24 -10.91 9.05
CA SER A 204 12.55 -10.59 8.46
C SER A 204 13.16 -9.33 9.07
N ARG A 205 12.36 -8.29 9.33
CA ARG A 205 12.81 -7.03 9.94
C ARG A 205 13.29 -7.24 11.36
N ILE A 206 12.50 -7.95 12.17
CA ILE A 206 12.87 -8.27 13.55
C ILE A 206 14.16 -9.12 13.57
N MET A 207 14.24 -10.14 12.71
CA MET A 207 15.43 -10.98 12.63
C MET A 207 16.67 -10.19 12.23
N ARG A 208 16.56 -9.28 11.25
CA ARG A 208 17.70 -8.44 10.85
C ARG A 208 18.06 -7.39 11.90
N ALA A 209 17.09 -6.78 12.57
CA ALA A 209 17.36 -5.86 13.67
C ALA A 209 18.16 -6.52 14.80
N VAL A 210 17.82 -7.77 15.15
CA VAL A 210 18.50 -8.52 16.22
C VAL A 210 19.85 -9.06 15.75
N TYR A 211 19.90 -9.74 14.61
CA TYR A 211 21.04 -10.57 14.22
C TYR A 211 21.99 -9.93 13.20
N SER A 212 21.58 -8.87 12.50
CA SER A 212 22.45 -8.24 11.51
C SER A 212 23.55 -7.46 12.19
N GLU A 213 24.76 -7.54 11.65
CA GLU A 213 25.87 -6.67 12.03
C GLU A 213 25.87 -5.36 11.23
N LYS A 214 25.04 -5.26 10.17
CA LYS A 214 24.80 -4.05 9.37
C LYS A 214 23.72 -3.16 9.99
N GLN A 215 23.87 -2.85 11.28
CA GLN A 215 22.86 -2.15 12.08
C GLN A 215 22.38 -0.83 11.45
N LEU A 216 23.30 0.01 10.96
CA LEU A 216 22.93 1.29 10.33
C LEU A 216 22.10 1.08 9.06
N ASN A 217 22.46 0.07 8.25
CA ASN A 217 21.70 -0.27 7.06
C ASN A 217 20.27 -0.66 7.41
N GLU A 218 20.07 -1.50 8.43
CA GLU A 218 18.73 -1.95 8.83
C GLU A 218 17.88 -0.84 9.46
N VAL A 219 18.48 0.07 10.23
CA VAL A 219 17.81 1.29 10.71
C VAL A 219 17.36 2.16 9.53
N MET A 220 18.22 2.34 8.53
CA MET A 220 17.88 3.15 7.35
C MET A 220 16.83 2.48 6.47
N VAL A 221 16.84 1.15 6.35
CA VAL A 221 15.75 0.40 5.68
C VAL A 221 14.42 0.65 6.38
N ASP A 222 14.38 0.61 7.71
CA ASP A 222 13.15 0.87 8.48
C ASP A 222 12.69 2.32 8.31
N PHE A 223 13.61 3.28 8.43
CA PHE A 223 13.36 4.70 8.19
C PHE A 223 12.76 4.95 6.80
N TRP A 224 13.38 4.45 5.74
CA TRP A 224 12.92 4.68 4.36
C TRP A 224 11.62 3.94 4.04
N THR A 225 11.41 2.76 4.61
CA THR A 225 10.12 2.09 4.48
C THR A 225 9.02 2.92 5.13
N ASN A 226 9.28 3.54 6.28
CA ASN A 226 8.31 4.40 6.94
C ASN A 226 8.10 5.74 6.21
N HIS A 227 9.17 6.33 5.65
CA HIS A 227 9.09 7.57 4.86
C HIS A 227 8.33 7.36 3.55
N PHE A 228 8.63 6.27 2.83
CA PHE A 228 7.92 5.86 1.60
C PHE A 228 6.92 4.74 1.88
N ASN A 229 6.02 4.99 2.85
CA ASN A 229 5.11 3.99 3.37
C ASN A 229 4.10 3.49 2.33
N VAL A 230 3.87 2.17 2.36
CA VAL A 230 2.93 1.49 1.49
C VAL A 230 2.04 0.57 2.33
N TYR A 231 0.77 0.92 2.48
CA TYR A 231 -0.14 0.21 3.39
C TYR A 231 -0.54 -1.17 2.86
N ALA A 232 -0.04 -2.22 3.54
CA ALA A 232 -0.18 -3.61 3.12
C ALA A 232 -1.63 -4.10 2.97
N ASN A 233 -2.59 -3.52 3.71
CA ASN A 233 -3.99 -3.96 3.67
C ASN A 233 -4.82 -3.27 2.58
N LYS A 234 -4.24 -2.34 1.80
CA LYS A 234 -4.91 -1.81 0.61
C LYS A 234 -4.92 -2.87 -0.50
N ALA A 235 -6.04 -3.56 -0.68
CA ALA A 235 -6.28 -4.50 -1.78
C ALA A 235 -5.09 -5.46 -2.06
N ALA A 236 -4.37 -5.29 -3.18
CA ALA A 236 -3.28 -6.16 -3.64
C ALA A 236 -1.89 -5.72 -3.18
N THR A 237 -1.78 -4.62 -2.44
CA THR A 237 -0.49 -4.03 -2.09
C THR A 237 0.48 -5.00 -1.40
N ARG A 238 -0.02 -5.86 -0.50
CA ARG A 238 0.82 -6.82 0.24
C ARG A 238 1.68 -7.74 -0.63
N TRP A 239 1.23 -8.08 -1.84
CA TRP A 239 1.98 -8.98 -2.73
C TRP A 239 3.19 -8.29 -3.36
N PHE A 240 3.16 -6.97 -3.48
CA PHE A 240 4.26 -6.18 -4.03
C PHE A 240 5.30 -5.78 -2.96
N LEU A 241 4.98 -5.95 -1.68
CA LEU A 241 5.86 -5.51 -0.58
C LEU A 241 7.20 -6.26 -0.49
N PRO A 242 7.28 -7.58 -0.75
CA PRO A 242 8.57 -8.26 -0.73
C PRO A 242 9.55 -7.75 -1.78
N GLU A 243 9.09 -7.55 -3.02
CA GLU A 243 9.87 -6.89 -4.09
C GLU A 243 10.26 -5.46 -3.68
N TYR A 244 9.32 -4.69 -3.14
CA TYR A 244 9.58 -3.33 -2.69
C TYR A 244 10.67 -3.24 -1.61
N ASP A 245 10.64 -4.12 -0.62
CA ASP A 245 11.66 -4.19 0.43
C ASP A 245 13.02 -4.62 -0.17
N ARG A 246 13.04 -5.70 -0.95
CA ARG A 246 14.25 -6.34 -1.49
C ARG A 246 14.94 -5.51 -2.58
N ASP A 247 14.18 -5.03 -3.56
CA ASP A 247 14.72 -4.49 -4.82
C ASP A 247 14.71 -2.96 -4.87
N VAL A 248 13.91 -2.33 -4.00
CA VAL A 248 13.75 -0.86 -4.00
C VAL A 248 14.36 -0.23 -2.75
N ILE A 249 13.91 -0.61 -1.55
CA ILE A 249 14.36 0.05 -0.32
C ILE A 249 15.79 -0.37 0.07
N ARG A 250 16.03 -1.68 0.25
CA ARG A 250 17.32 -2.20 0.75
C ARG A 250 18.54 -1.79 -0.08
N PRO A 251 18.52 -1.86 -1.42
CA PRO A 251 19.70 -1.50 -2.21
C PRO A 251 20.03 -0.01 -2.16
N ASN A 252 19.06 0.82 -1.80
CA ASN A 252 19.17 2.27 -1.80
C ASN A 252 19.23 2.89 -0.39
N ALA A 253 19.26 2.07 0.67
CA ALA A 253 19.08 2.53 2.05
C ALA A 253 20.15 3.54 2.53
N LEU A 254 21.40 3.36 2.10
CA LEU A 254 22.52 4.30 2.35
C LEU A 254 22.92 5.08 1.09
N GLY A 255 22.09 5.02 0.04
CA GLY A 255 22.38 5.57 -1.28
C GLY A 255 21.92 7.02 -1.48
N ASN A 256 21.82 7.42 -2.74
CA ASN A 256 21.35 8.75 -3.11
C ASN A 256 19.83 8.85 -3.02
N PHE A 257 19.33 9.89 -2.34
CA PHE A 257 17.89 10.13 -2.19
C PHE A 257 17.13 10.23 -3.53
N LYS A 258 17.73 10.85 -4.55
CA LYS A 258 17.12 10.98 -5.89
C LYS A 258 16.88 9.61 -6.53
N ASP A 259 17.81 8.68 -6.35
CA ASP A 259 17.72 7.35 -6.92
C ASP A 259 16.70 6.49 -6.14
N LEU A 260 16.72 6.58 -4.81
CA LEU A 260 15.69 5.99 -3.96
C LEU A 260 14.29 6.51 -4.34
N LEU A 261 14.10 7.83 -4.44
CA LEU A 261 12.83 8.46 -4.81
C LEU A 261 12.34 7.97 -6.18
N LYS A 262 13.24 7.85 -7.17
CA LYS A 262 12.87 7.33 -8.49
C LYS A 262 12.51 5.84 -8.44
N ALA A 263 13.24 5.05 -7.66
CA ALA A 263 13.01 3.62 -7.53
C ALA A 263 11.67 3.36 -6.82
N THR A 264 11.40 4.05 -5.71
CA THR A 264 10.09 3.98 -5.04
C THR A 264 8.99 4.43 -5.99
N ALA A 265 9.24 5.46 -6.80
CA ALA A 265 8.20 5.98 -7.68
C ALA A 265 7.81 5.14 -8.88
N LYS A 266 8.67 4.22 -9.28
CA LYS A 266 8.39 3.26 -10.35
C LYS A 266 8.01 1.88 -9.82
N SER A 267 8.05 1.67 -8.51
CA SER A 267 7.78 0.37 -7.91
C SER A 267 6.33 -0.05 -8.09
N SER A 268 6.11 -1.36 -8.28
CA SER A 268 4.77 -1.94 -8.36
C SER A 268 3.94 -1.63 -7.11
N ALA A 269 4.58 -1.65 -5.94
CA ALA A 269 3.93 -1.37 -4.66
C ALA A 269 3.37 0.06 -4.61
N MET A 270 4.18 1.07 -4.95
CA MET A 270 3.77 2.48 -4.89
C MET A 270 2.76 2.85 -5.98
N LEU A 271 3.00 2.39 -7.21
CA LEU A 271 2.09 2.60 -8.34
C LEU A 271 0.70 2.01 -8.08
N PHE A 272 0.63 0.86 -7.40
CA PHE A 272 -0.64 0.24 -7.01
C PHE A 272 -1.26 0.99 -5.83
N TYR A 273 -0.47 1.26 -4.79
CA TYR A 273 -0.93 1.86 -3.54
C TYR A 273 -1.55 3.24 -3.75
N LEU A 274 -1.02 4.06 -4.66
CA LEU A 274 -1.52 5.42 -4.92
C LEU A 274 -2.36 5.51 -6.19
N ASP A 275 -2.80 4.35 -6.71
CA ASP A 275 -3.67 4.20 -7.88
C ASP A 275 -3.12 4.88 -9.15
N ASN A 276 -1.80 5.12 -9.23
CA ASN A 276 -1.17 5.73 -10.41
C ASN A 276 -1.26 4.84 -11.64
N TYR A 277 -1.34 3.52 -11.45
CA TYR A 277 -1.56 2.58 -12.56
C TYR A 277 -2.86 2.86 -13.34
N GLN A 278 -3.79 3.62 -12.77
CA GLN A 278 -5.04 4.06 -13.42
C GLN A 278 -4.91 5.42 -14.14
N SER A 279 -3.85 6.18 -13.86
CA SER A 279 -3.58 7.51 -14.40
C SER A 279 -3.32 7.43 -15.90
N VAL A 280 -4.08 8.18 -16.69
CA VAL A 280 -3.87 8.27 -18.15
C VAL A 280 -3.92 9.72 -18.59
N SER A 281 -3.09 10.07 -19.56
CA SER A 281 -3.12 11.41 -20.15
C SER A 281 -4.48 11.64 -20.83
N PRO A 282 -5.07 12.84 -20.70
CA PRO A 282 -6.29 13.21 -21.43
C PRO A 282 -6.14 13.01 -22.94
N ASP A 283 -4.95 13.29 -23.49
CA ASP A 283 -4.67 13.16 -24.93
C ASP A 283 -4.43 11.70 -25.35
N ALA A 284 -3.98 10.86 -24.42
CA ALA A 284 -3.81 9.43 -24.67
C ALA A 284 -5.15 8.72 -24.90
N GLN A 285 -6.28 9.28 -24.45
CA GLN A 285 -7.62 8.79 -24.78
C GLN A 285 -8.06 9.16 -26.19
N MET A 286 -7.62 10.31 -26.71
CA MET A 286 -7.96 10.81 -28.04
C MET A 286 -7.20 10.05 -29.15
N ALA A 287 -5.97 9.61 -28.89
CA ALA A 287 -5.14 8.83 -29.82
C ALA A 287 -5.52 7.33 -29.94
N GLY A 288 -6.73 6.95 -29.52
CA GLY A 288 -7.15 5.57 -29.28
C GLY A 288 -8.12 4.94 -30.28
N ASN A 289 -8.45 5.61 -31.39
CA ASN A 289 -9.25 5.00 -32.47
C ASN A 289 -8.47 4.00 -33.35
N ASN A 290 -7.18 3.79 -33.09
CA ASN A 290 -6.35 2.73 -33.68
C ASN A 290 -5.55 2.00 -32.58
N ARG A 291 -6.14 1.03 -31.88
CA ARG A 291 -5.41 0.21 -30.88
C ARG A 291 -5.85 -1.25 -30.90
N GLY A 292 -5.26 -2.02 -31.80
CA GLY A 292 -5.33 -3.48 -31.90
C GLY A 292 -4.39 -4.25 -30.95
N ASN A 293 -3.78 -3.61 -29.94
CA ASN A 293 -2.75 -4.25 -29.11
C ASN A 293 -2.94 -4.01 -27.60
N ASN A 294 -4.15 -4.30 -27.10
CA ASN A 294 -4.38 -4.45 -25.66
C ASN A 294 -4.74 -5.93 -25.39
N PRO A 295 -3.85 -6.72 -24.75
CA PRO A 295 -4.08 -8.15 -24.52
C PRO A 295 -5.38 -8.41 -23.73
N ASN A 296 -5.73 -7.48 -22.83
CA ASN A 296 -6.96 -7.52 -22.03
C ASN A 296 -8.25 -7.11 -22.81
N ARG A 297 -8.18 -6.85 -24.13
CA ARG A 297 -9.36 -6.61 -24.99
C ARG A 297 -9.66 -7.72 -25.99
N ARG A 298 -8.78 -8.72 -26.19
CA ARG A 298 -9.06 -9.81 -27.15
C ARG A 298 -10.27 -10.67 -26.79
N LEU A 299 -10.80 -10.56 -25.56
CA LEU A 299 -12.07 -11.19 -25.17
C LEU A 299 -13.32 -10.30 -25.27
N ASN A 300 -13.19 -9.02 -25.63
CA ASN A 300 -14.31 -8.07 -25.69
C ASN A 300 -14.45 -7.32 -27.03
N GLN A 301 -13.73 -7.76 -28.07
CA GLN A 301 -13.89 -7.28 -29.44
C GLN A 301 -14.51 -8.36 -30.33
N THR A 302 -15.67 -8.84 -29.91
CA THR A 302 -16.74 -9.15 -30.85
C THR A 302 -17.99 -8.51 -30.27
N ASN A 303 -18.39 -7.37 -30.82
CA ASN A 303 -19.73 -6.82 -30.62
C ASN A 303 -20.80 -7.65 -31.36
N GLN A 304 -20.50 -8.93 -31.62
CA GLN A 304 -21.48 -9.98 -31.81
C GLN A 304 -21.56 -10.68 -30.45
N MET A 305 -22.68 -10.56 -29.76
CA MET A 305 -22.95 -11.46 -28.64
C MET A 305 -22.64 -12.89 -29.12
N ASN A 306 -21.74 -13.61 -28.43
CA ASN A 306 -21.49 -15.02 -28.70
C ASN A 306 -22.84 -15.73 -28.90
N ALA A 307 -23.00 -16.47 -30.00
CA ALA A 307 -24.28 -17.12 -30.36
C ALA A 307 -24.88 -17.91 -29.19
N GLN A 308 -24.02 -18.57 -28.40
CA GLN A 308 -24.39 -19.29 -27.17
C GLN A 308 -25.04 -18.38 -26.10
N ARG A 309 -24.53 -17.17 -25.91
CA ARG A 309 -25.07 -16.21 -24.95
C ARG A 309 -26.41 -15.64 -25.42
N ARG A 310 -26.54 -15.46 -26.74
CA ARG A 310 -27.79 -15.02 -27.38
C ARG A 310 -28.88 -16.08 -27.21
N GLU A 311 -28.57 -17.35 -27.43
CA GLU A 311 -29.48 -18.46 -27.14
C GLU A 311 -29.86 -18.58 -25.65
N GLN A 312 -28.89 -18.44 -24.74
CA GLN A 312 -29.16 -18.49 -23.31
C GLN A 312 -30.14 -17.39 -22.88
N LEU A 313 -29.97 -16.16 -23.38
CA LEU A 313 -30.87 -15.05 -23.08
C LEU A 313 -32.27 -15.26 -23.68
N LYS A 314 -32.38 -15.83 -24.88
CA LYS A 314 -33.67 -16.21 -25.49
C LYS A 314 -34.41 -17.23 -24.64
N LYS A 315 -33.73 -18.28 -24.18
CA LYS A 315 -34.31 -19.32 -23.32
C LYS A 315 -34.67 -18.80 -21.93
N GLN A 316 -33.83 -17.95 -21.34
CA GLN A 316 -34.03 -17.40 -20.00
C GLN A 316 -35.24 -16.46 -19.92
N TYR A 317 -35.48 -15.67 -20.97
CA TYR A 317 -36.51 -14.63 -20.98
C TYR A 317 -37.69 -14.93 -21.93
N GLY A 318 -37.68 -16.08 -22.62
CA GLY A 318 -38.72 -16.44 -23.58
C GLY A 318 -38.83 -15.50 -24.79
N LEU A 319 -37.71 -14.93 -25.23
CA LEU A 319 -37.68 -13.89 -26.27
C LEU A 319 -37.36 -14.46 -27.64
N SER A 320 -37.98 -13.93 -28.68
CA SER A 320 -37.56 -14.09 -30.08
C SER A 320 -36.27 -13.30 -30.37
N ASP A 321 -35.62 -13.60 -31.50
CA ASP A 321 -34.43 -12.85 -31.93
C ASP A 321 -34.72 -11.37 -32.15
N ALA A 322 -35.90 -11.03 -32.68
CA ALA A 322 -36.32 -9.66 -32.91
C ALA A 322 -36.58 -8.89 -31.60
N GLU A 323 -37.18 -9.54 -30.60
CA GLU A 323 -37.43 -8.94 -29.29
C GLU A 323 -36.13 -8.77 -28.48
N LEU A 324 -35.20 -9.72 -28.59
CA LEU A 324 -33.88 -9.60 -28.00
C LEU A 324 -33.10 -8.43 -28.61
N ASP A 325 -33.15 -8.28 -29.94
CA ASP A 325 -32.52 -7.14 -30.63
C ASP A 325 -33.16 -5.79 -30.28
N ALA A 326 -34.48 -5.75 -30.20
CA ALA A 326 -35.22 -4.55 -29.77
C ALA A 326 -34.83 -4.15 -28.34
N ARG A 327 -34.72 -5.13 -27.43
CA ARG A 327 -34.32 -4.91 -26.03
C ARG A 327 -32.86 -4.47 -25.89
N ILE A 328 -31.96 -4.99 -26.73
CA ILE A 328 -30.56 -4.54 -26.80
C ILE A 328 -30.49 -3.08 -27.28
N LYS A 329 -31.23 -2.73 -28.34
CA LYS A 329 -31.32 -1.35 -28.85
C LYS A 329 -31.90 -0.40 -27.80
N GLN A 330 -32.95 -0.81 -27.08
CA GLN A 330 -33.59 0.00 -26.03
C GLN A 330 -32.63 0.26 -24.84
N ASN A 331 -31.85 -0.75 -24.43
CA ASN A 331 -30.84 -0.60 -23.36
C ASN A 331 -29.64 0.27 -23.78
N GLN A 332 -29.32 0.35 -25.07
CA GLN A 332 -28.29 1.26 -25.60
C GLN A 332 -28.75 2.71 -25.65
N GLN A 333 -30.06 2.95 -25.76
CA GLN A 333 -30.65 4.29 -25.85
C GLN A 333 -31.03 4.90 -24.49
N ASN A 334 -30.84 4.20 -23.37
CA ASN A 334 -31.20 4.70 -22.04
C ASN A 334 -30.12 5.66 -21.50
N PRO A 335 -30.38 6.99 -21.35
CA PRO A 335 -29.37 7.99 -20.98
C PRO A 335 -28.91 7.93 -19.52
N LYS A 336 -29.43 6.97 -18.73
CA LYS A 336 -29.00 6.69 -17.35
C LYS A 336 -27.86 5.68 -17.23
N GLN A 337 -27.16 5.35 -18.32
CA GLN A 337 -25.84 4.73 -18.17
C GLN A 337 -24.91 5.76 -17.52
N PRO A 338 -24.28 5.47 -16.37
CA PRO A 338 -23.26 6.39 -15.84
C PRO A 338 -22.22 6.54 -16.94
N LYS A 339 -22.01 7.77 -17.43
CA LYS A 339 -20.88 8.09 -18.31
C LYS A 339 -19.68 7.41 -17.68
N ARG A 340 -19.09 6.42 -18.38
CA ARG A 340 -17.80 5.85 -17.95
C ARG A 340 -16.90 7.06 -17.78
N MET A 341 -16.56 7.40 -16.53
CA MET A 341 -15.63 8.50 -16.25
C MET A 341 -14.47 8.31 -17.21
N GLN A 342 -14.24 9.29 -18.07
CA GLN A 342 -12.98 9.35 -18.80
C GLN A 342 -11.89 9.20 -17.74
N ARG A 343 -11.06 8.16 -17.88
CA ARG A 343 -9.94 7.98 -16.97
C ARG A 343 -9.08 9.24 -17.10
N GLY A 344 -9.02 10.05 -16.05
CA GLY A 344 -8.22 11.27 -16.06
C GLY A 344 -6.80 10.99 -15.60
N ILE A 345 -6.03 12.06 -15.48
CA ILE A 345 -4.84 12.04 -14.63
C ILE A 345 -5.26 11.73 -13.19
N ASN A 346 -4.47 10.92 -12.50
CA ASN A 346 -4.65 10.68 -11.07
C ASN A 346 -3.68 11.58 -10.29
N GLU A 347 -4.21 12.64 -9.67
CA GLU A 347 -3.42 13.58 -8.87
C GLU A 347 -2.96 13.01 -7.54
N ASN A 348 -3.56 11.91 -7.07
CA ASN A 348 -3.28 11.34 -5.76
C ASN A 348 -1.79 11.07 -5.58
N TYR A 349 -1.18 10.44 -6.58
CA TYR A 349 0.23 10.11 -6.46
C TYR A 349 1.13 11.35 -6.53
N ALA A 350 0.84 12.26 -7.44
CA ALA A 350 1.57 13.52 -7.58
C ALA A 350 1.53 14.33 -6.28
N ARG A 351 0.36 14.42 -5.65
CA ARG A 351 0.18 15.05 -4.34
C ARG A 351 1.11 14.41 -3.32
N GLU A 352 0.97 13.10 -3.10
CA GLU A 352 1.77 12.37 -2.12
C GLU A 352 3.28 12.56 -2.30
N ILE A 353 3.80 12.53 -3.53
CA ILE A 353 5.22 12.82 -3.75
C ILE A 353 5.57 14.22 -3.28
N MET A 354 4.82 15.22 -3.72
CA MET A 354 5.13 16.62 -3.43
C MET A 354 4.95 16.94 -1.94
N GLU A 355 3.83 16.56 -1.33
CA GLU A 355 3.48 16.95 0.04
C GLU A 355 4.20 16.10 1.09
N LEU A 356 4.28 14.78 0.93
CA LEU A 356 4.76 13.89 1.99
C LEU A 356 6.18 13.39 1.76
N HIS A 357 6.56 13.11 0.52
CA HIS A 357 7.83 12.44 0.25
C HIS A 357 8.98 13.41 -0.04
N THR A 358 8.70 14.63 -0.51
CA THR A 358 9.75 15.58 -0.93
C THR A 358 9.66 16.98 -0.32
N LEU A 359 8.63 17.77 -0.63
CA LEU A 359 8.66 19.22 -0.38
C LEU A 359 7.99 19.64 0.92
N GLY A 360 7.12 18.79 1.49
CA GLY A 360 6.27 19.16 2.63
C GLY A 360 5.02 19.91 2.18
N VAL A 361 3.98 19.92 3.01
CA VAL A 361 2.69 20.57 2.73
C VAL A 361 2.83 22.07 2.37
N GLU A 362 3.82 22.75 2.94
CA GLU A 362 4.10 24.17 2.72
C GLU A 362 5.29 24.40 1.75
N GLY A 363 5.60 23.41 0.91
CA GLY A 363 6.75 23.39 0.01
C GLY A 363 6.72 24.38 -1.17
N GLY A 364 5.76 25.31 -1.20
CA GLY A 364 5.67 26.38 -2.21
C GLY A 364 5.18 25.93 -3.59
N TYR A 365 4.64 24.72 -3.74
CA TYR A 365 4.01 24.26 -4.98
C TYR A 365 2.53 24.67 -5.05
N THR A 366 2.02 24.69 -6.27
CA THR A 366 0.62 25.01 -6.56
C THR A 366 -0.18 23.76 -6.93
N GLN A 367 -1.51 23.90 -6.93
CA GLN A 367 -2.39 22.88 -7.50
C GLN A 367 -2.11 22.60 -8.98
N ASN A 368 -1.55 23.57 -9.73
CA ASN A 368 -1.16 23.35 -11.11
C ASN A 368 0.05 22.43 -11.21
N ASP A 369 1.04 22.58 -10.32
CA ASP A 369 2.23 21.72 -10.30
C ASP A 369 1.86 20.26 -10.01
N ILE A 370 0.92 20.01 -9.09
CA ILE A 370 0.37 18.67 -8.83
C ILE A 370 -0.22 18.07 -10.12
N LYS A 371 -0.97 18.86 -10.90
CA LYS A 371 -1.54 18.40 -12.17
C LYS A 371 -0.47 18.08 -13.20
N GLU A 372 0.58 18.90 -13.31
CA GLU A 372 1.68 18.64 -14.24
C GLU A 372 2.50 17.41 -13.84
N VAL A 373 2.77 17.21 -12.54
CA VAL A 373 3.41 16.00 -12.04
C VAL A 373 2.51 14.77 -12.30
N ALA A 374 1.20 14.87 -12.06
CA ALA A 374 0.26 13.79 -12.35
C ALA A 374 0.22 13.44 -13.84
N ARG A 375 0.33 14.44 -14.72
CA ARG A 375 0.50 14.24 -16.18
C ARG A 375 1.81 13.54 -16.50
N ALA A 376 2.92 13.95 -15.88
CA ALA A 376 4.23 13.32 -16.09
C ALA A 376 4.26 11.85 -15.65
N PHE A 377 3.46 11.47 -14.65
CA PHE A 377 3.33 10.07 -14.21
C PHE A 377 2.33 9.24 -15.03
N THR A 378 1.61 9.84 -15.97
CA THR A 378 0.79 9.07 -16.90
C THR A 378 1.68 8.11 -17.71
N GLY A 379 1.22 6.88 -17.89
CA GLY A 379 2.00 5.84 -18.56
C GLY A 379 2.91 5.02 -17.64
N TRP A 380 3.25 5.50 -16.43
CA TRP A 380 3.81 4.63 -15.40
C TRP A 380 2.70 3.74 -14.82
N THR A 381 2.77 2.46 -15.12
CA THR A 381 1.74 1.50 -14.77
C THR A 381 2.36 0.14 -14.45
N ILE A 382 1.53 -0.76 -13.93
CA ILE A 382 1.91 -2.12 -13.58
C ILE A 382 1.32 -3.02 -14.65
N VAL A 383 2.09 -4.01 -15.10
CA VAL A 383 1.57 -5.05 -15.98
C VAL A 383 0.56 -5.88 -15.20
N ASP A 384 -0.68 -5.91 -15.69
CA ASP A 384 -1.80 -6.62 -15.06
C ASP A 384 -1.98 -6.37 -13.54
N PRO A 385 -2.42 -5.17 -13.12
CA PRO A 385 -2.64 -4.84 -11.71
C PRO A 385 -3.72 -5.70 -11.03
N ARG A 386 -4.45 -6.51 -11.80
CA ARG A 386 -5.49 -7.43 -11.29
C ARG A 386 -5.07 -8.90 -11.39
N GLY A 387 -3.82 -9.20 -11.73
CA GLY A 387 -3.27 -10.56 -11.85
C GLY A 387 -3.51 -11.40 -10.59
N TYR A 388 -3.33 -10.80 -9.41
CA TYR A 388 -3.61 -11.40 -8.10
C TYR A 388 -5.02 -12.02 -7.94
N ARG A 389 -6.01 -11.63 -8.76
CA ARG A 389 -7.37 -12.19 -8.75
C ARG A 389 -7.54 -13.43 -9.62
N ARG A 390 -6.56 -13.76 -10.47
CA ARG A 390 -6.68 -14.77 -11.52
C ARG A 390 -5.48 -15.71 -11.66
N THR A 391 -4.26 -15.29 -11.30
CA THR A 391 -3.02 -16.06 -11.50
C THR A 391 -3.14 -17.49 -11.00
N PHE A 392 -3.59 -17.69 -9.76
CA PHE A 392 -3.76 -19.05 -9.24
C PHE A 392 -4.81 -19.87 -9.98
N ALA A 393 -5.87 -19.25 -10.51
CA ALA A 393 -6.84 -19.97 -11.34
C ALA A 393 -6.21 -20.45 -12.65
N SER A 394 -5.35 -19.62 -13.26
CA SER A 394 -4.57 -20.02 -14.45
C SER A 394 -3.65 -21.21 -14.13
N VAL A 395 -2.96 -21.16 -12.98
CA VAL A 395 -2.10 -22.25 -12.47
C VAL A 395 -2.91 -23.54 -12.25
N ALA A 396 -4.02 -23.44 -11.51
CA ALA A 396 -4.84 -24.58 -11.17
C ALA A 396 -5.42 -25.30 -12.40
N ASN A 397 -5.61 -24.57 -13.50
CA ASN A 397 -6.17 -25.06 -14.75
C ASN A 397 -5.13 -25.33 -15.85
N GLY A 398 -3.82 -25.18 -15.56
CA GLY A 398 -2.75 -25.41 -16.53
C GLY A 398 -2.76 -24.46 -17.73
N THR A 399 -3.12 -23.19 -17.50
CA THR A 399 -3.25 -22.14 -18.54
C THR A 399 -2.31 -20.96 -18.31
N GLU A 400 -1.15 -21.21 -17.67
CA GLU A 400 -0.20 -20.18 -17.27
C GLU A 400 0.43 -19.43 -18.46
N ASP A 401 0.56 -20.09 -19.63
CA ASP A 401 1.23 -19.57 -20.83
C ASP A 401 0.32 -18.92 -21.89
N LYS A 402 -0.96 -18.62 -21.56
CA LYS A 402 -1.93 -17.98 -22.48
C LYS A 402 -2.31 -16.57 -22.04
#